data_AF-A0A059WNA4-F1
#
_entry.id   AF-A0A059WNA4-F1
#
_cell.length_a   1.000
_cell.length_b   1.000
_cell.length_c   1.000
_cell.angle_alpha   90.00
_cell.angle_beta   90.00
_cell.angle_gamma   90.00
#
_symmetry.space_group_name_H-M   'P 1'
#
loop_
_entity.id
_entity.type
_entity.pdbx_description
1 polymer ?
#
loop_
_entity_poly.entity_id
_entity_poly.type
_entity_poly.pdbx_seq_one_letter_code
_entity_poly.pdbx_strand_id
1 'polypeptide(L)'
;DALLEIERDTSPRVAAHWSKIRLNAALFARIDQLQHKRDALKLTPEQARVLERYHTTHRRNGAALDEKSRARLAEITERLATLGTTFSQNVLADEQSYVLTLKTEDELAGLPDFVREAARAAAEERGIKGKHAITLQRSSVEPFLQFSSRRDLREKAFRAWQSRGDNNDKSDNKAAIAETVRLRAERAKLLGYKTFAHYRLDDAMAKTPENVRGLLEKVWAPARKR
;
A
#
# COMPACT_ATOMS: atom_id res chain seq x y z
N ASP A 1 -23.02 -10.41 6.73
CA ASP A 1 -22.55 -11.80 6.87
C ASP A 1 -22.59 -12.60 5.56
N ALA A 2 -23.76 -12.82 4.95
CA ALA A 2 -23.87 -13.55 3.67
C ALA A 2 -23.01 -13.00 2.52
N LEU A 3 -22.92 -11.67 2.36
CA LEU A 3 -22.06 -11.04 1.35
C LEU A 3 -20.56 -11.29 1.60
N LEU A 4 -20.13 -11.29 2.87
CA LEU A 4 -18.73 -11.54 3.25
C LEU A 4 -18.33 -13.00 3.04
N GLU A 5 -19.28 -13.91 3.24
CA GLU A 5 -19.09 -15.34 2.99
C GLU A 5 -18.96 -15.63 1.48
N ILE A 6 -19.85 -15.06 0.66
CA ILE A 6 -19.77 -15.14 -0.81
C ILE A 6 -18.45 -14.56 -1.31
N GLU A 7 -18.02 -13.41 -0.77
CA GLU A 7 -16.75 -12.78 -1.14
C GLU A 7 -15.55 -13.68 -0.80
N ARG A 8 -15.56 -14.32 0.38
CA ARG A 8 -14.49 -15.24 0.81
C ARG A 8 -14.39 -16.49 -0.06
N ASP A 9 -15.52 -17.06 -0.50
CA ASP A 9 -15.53 -18.21 -1.42
C ASP A 9 -15.16 -17.81 -2.87
N THR A 10 -15.71 -16.70 -3.35
CA THR A 10 -15.65 -16.35 -4.78
C THR A 10 -14.34 -15.68 -5.16
N SER A 11 -13.76 -14.86 -4.27
CA SER A 11 -12.54 -14.08 -4.58
C SER A 11 -11.34 -14.96 -4.98
N PRO A 12 -11.02 -16.07 -4.28
CA PRO A 12 -9.96 -16.99 -4.69
C PRO A 12 -10.22 -17.62 -6.06
N ARG A 13 -11.48 -18.00 -6.35
CA ARG A 13 -11.88 -18.64 -7.61
C ARG A 13 -11.74 -17.68 -8.80
N VAL A 14 -12.19 -16.44 -8.63
CA VAL A 14 -12.05 -15.37 -9.63
C VAL A 14 -10.58 -15.02 -9.85
N ALA A 15 -9.78 -14.94 -8.78
CA ALA A 15 -8.34 -14.70 -8.89
C ALA A 15 -7.62 -15.82 -9.66
N ALA A 16 -7.93 -17.09 -9.35
CA ALA A 16 -7.39 -18.24 -10.05
C ALA A 16 -7.81 -18.26 -11.54
N HIS A 17 -9.06 -17.93 -11.84
CA HIS A 17 -9.55 -17.82 -13.22
C HIS A 17 -8.76 -16.80 -14.04
N TRP A 18 -8.64 -15.56 -13.54
CA TRP A 18 -7.90 -14.51 -14.24
C TRP A 18 -6.40 -14.80 -14.32
N SER A 19 -5.82 -15.45 -13.30
CA SER A 19 -4.43 -15.90 -13.32
C SER A 19 -4.20 -16.89 -14.47
N LYS A 20 -5.06 -17.92 -14.61
CA LYS A 20 -4.98 -18.89 -15.71
C LYS A 20 -5.01 -18.23 -17.08
N ILE A 21 -5.83 -17.19 -17.28
CA ILE A 21 -5.90 -16.44 -18.54
C ILE A 21 -4.62 -15.64 -18.77
N ARG A 22 -4.23 -14.79 -17.81
CA ARG A 22 -3.08 -13.87 -17.95
C ARG A 22 -1.75 -14.60 -18.06
N LEU A 23 -1.66 -15.81 -17.52
CA LEU A 23 -0.47 -16.67 -17.56
C LEU A 23 -0.54 -17.73 -18.65
N ASN A 24 -1.54 -17.73 -19.53
CA ASN A 24 -1.60 -18.71 -20.61
C ASN A 24 -0.56 -18.38 -21.69
N ALA A 25 0.46 -19.23 -21.82
CA ALA A 25 1.57 -19.01 -22.76
C ALA A 25 1.12 -19.04 -24.23
N ALA A 26 0.18 -19.93 -24.60
CA ALA A 26 -0.34 -20.04 -25.96
C ALA A 26 -1.17 -18.80 -26.37
N LEU A 27 -1.97 -18.27 -25.45
CA LEU A 27 -2.71 -17.02 -25.65
C LEU A 27 -1.74 -15.84 -25.78
N PHE A 28 -0.75 -15.76 -24.89
CA PHE A 28 0.24 -14.68 -24.95
C PHE A 28 1.03 -14.71 -26.25
N ALA A 29 1.45 -15.88 -26.74
CA ALA A 29 2.16 -16.01 -28.02
C ALA A 29 1.37 -15.40 -29.19
N ARG A 30 0.04 -15.54 -29.22
CA ARG A 30 -0.82 -14.91 -30.24
C ARG A 30 -0.87 -13.39 -30.09
N ILE A 31 -1.02 -12.90 -28.85
CA ILE A 31 -1.03 -11.45 -28.57
C ILE A 31 0.33 -10.82 -28.92
N ASP A 32 1.42 -11.49 -28.58
CA ASP A 32 2.79 -11.07 -28.85
C ASP A 32 3.07 -11.01 -30.35
N GLN A 33 2.62 -12.01 -31.11
CA GLN A 33 2.71 -12.00 -32.57
C GLN A 33 1.98 -10.80 -33.19
N LEU A 34 0.77 -10.47 -32.70
CA LEU A 34 0.03 -9.29 -33.15
C LEU A 34 0.76 -8.00 -32.79
N GLN A 35 1.31 -7.90 -31.58
CA GLN A 35 2.08 -6.73 -31.14
C GLN A 35 3.34 -6.52 -32.01
N HIS A 36 4.06 -7.59 -32.36
CA HIS A 36 5.22 -7.52 -33.25
C HIS A 36 4.87 -7.10 -34.68
N LYS A 37 3.66 -7.40 -35.15
CA LYS A 37 3.18 -7.02 -36.48
C LYS A 37 2.29 -5.78 -36.49
N ARG A 38 2.15 -5.08 -35.36
CA ARG A 38 1.15 -4.01 -35.14
C ARG A 38 1.13 -2.98 -36.26
N ASP A 39 2.30 -2.55 -36.72
CA ASP A 39 2.40 -1.48 -37.72
C ASP A 39 1.90 -1.92 -39.11
N ALA A 40 1.86 -3.23 -39.39
CA ALA A 40 1.29 -3.80 -40.61
C ALA A 40 -0.23 -4.07 -40.53
N LEU A 41 -0.82 -4.05 -39.32
CA LEU A 41 -2.23 -4.41 -39.09
C LEU A 41 -3.22 -3.26 -39.37
N LYS A 42 -2.73 -2.05 -39.69
CA LYS A 42 -3.56 -0.85 -39.97
C LYS A 42 -4.64 -0.60 -38.90
N LEU A 43 -4.27 -0.78 -37.63
CA LEU A 43 -5.18 -0.62 -36.50
C LEU A 43 -5.60 0.84 -36.33
N THR A 44 -6.84 1.06 -35.88
CA THR A 44 -7.23 2.38 -35.36
C THR A 44 -6.43 2.70 -34.08
N PRO A 45 -6.33 3.98 -33.67
CA PRO A 45 -5.64 4.35 -32.43
C PRO A 45 -6.15 3.59 -31.19
N GLU A 46 -7.46 3.38 -31.11
CA GLU A 46 -8.08 2.61 -30.02
C GLU A 46 -7.71 1.13 -30.05
N GLN A 47 -7.75 0.49 -31.23
CA GLN A 47 -7.36 -0.91 -31.39
C GLN A 47 -5.88 -1.13 -31.06
N ALA A 48 -5.00 -0.22 -31.51
CA ALA A 48 -3.58 -0.25 -31.18
C ALA A 48 -3.37 -0.13 -29.67
N ARG A 49 -4.13 0.74 -29.02
CA ARG A 49 -4.10 0.89 -27.56
C ARG A 49 -4.56 -0.38 -26.85
N VAL A 50 -5.65 -1.01 -27.27
CA VAL A 50 -6.14 -2.27 -26.71
C VAL A 50 -5.07 -3.34 -26.81
N LEU A 51 -4.46 -3.52 -27.98
CA LEU A 51 -3.38 -4.50 -28.19
C LEU A 51 -2.20 -4.23 -27.23
N GLU A 52 -1.76 -2.97 -27.11
CA GLU A 52 -0.71 -2.58 -26.17
C GLU A 52 -1.09 -2.89 -24.71
N ARG A 53 -2.33 -2.63 -24.29
CA ARG A 53 -2.81 -2.92 -22.93
C ARG A 53 -2.80 -4.41 -22.63
N TYR A 54 -3.28 -5.23 -23.55
CA TYR A 54 -3.31 -6.69 -23.38
C TYR A 54 -1.90 -7.27 -23.36
N HIS A 55 -1.03 -6.85 -24.28
CA HIS A 55 0.38 -7.27 -24.32
C HIS A 55 1.11 -6.90 -23.03
N THR A 56 0.99 -5.64 -22.60
CA THR A 56 1.60 -5.12 -21.37
C THR A 56 1.10 -5.89 -20.15
N THR A 57 -0.20 -6.17 -20.06
CA THR A 57 -0.77 -6.94 -18.94
C THR A 57 -0.17 -8.34 -18.86
N HIS A 58 -0.11 -9.09 -19.97
CA HIS A 58 0.43 -10.45 -19.96
C HIS A 58 1.94 -10.47 -19.65
N ARG A 59 2.72 -9.58 -20.29
CA ARG A 59 4.16 -9.45 -20.04
C ARG A 59 4.46 -9.15 -18.56
N ARG A 60 3.72 -8.23 -17.95
CA ARG A 60 3.89 -7.84 -16.53
C ARG A 60 3.45 -8.91 -15.53
N ASN A 61 2.58 -9.83 -15.95
CA ASN A 61 2.22 -11.01 -15.16
C ASN A 61 3.20 -12.18 -15.39
N GLY A 62 4.19 -12.04 -16.28
CA GLY A 62 5.19 -13.09 -16.53
C GLY A 62 4.75 -14.14 -17.55
N ALA A 63 3.82 -13.80 -18.46
CA ALA A 63 3.38 -14.73 -19.50
C ALA A 63 4.51 -15.19 -20.45
N ALA A 64 5.55 -14.36 -20.58
CA ALA A 64 6.77 -14.62 -21.36
C ALA A 64 7.84 -15.46 -20.64
N LEU A 65 7.67 -15.75 -19.35
CA LEU A 65 8.67 -16.48 -18.55
C LEU A 65 8.65 -17.98 -18.84
N ASP A 66 9.78 -18.66 -18.63
CA ASP A 66 9.79 -20.12 -18.54
C ASP A 66 8.95 -20.61 -17.34
N GLU A 67 8.65 -21.91 -17.30
CA GLU A 67 7.82 -22.52 -16.26
C GLU A 67 8.36 -22.30 -14.84
N LYS A 68 9.68 -22.43 -14.65
CA LYS A 68 10.33 -22.28 -13.35
C LYS A 68 10.27 -20.83 -12.87
N SER A 69 10.58 -19.88 -13.74
CA SER A 69 10.52 -18.45 -13.46
C SER A 69 9.08 -17.99 -13.17
N ARG A 70 8.09 -18.58 -13.85
CA ARG A 70 6.66 -18.30 -13.63
C ARG A 70 6.16 -18.86 -12.30
N ALA A 71 6.54 -20.08 -11.94
CA ALA A 71 6.24 -20.66 -10.63
C ALA A 71 6.82 -19.79 -9.51
N ARG A 72 8.09 -19.37 -9.65
CA ARG A 72 8.72 -18.46 -8.68
C ARG A 72 8.02 -17.10 -8.58
N LEU A 73 7.60 -16.54 -9.71
CA LEU A 73 6.82 -15.29 -9.72
C LEU A 73 5.48 -15.42 -8.98
N ALA A 74 4.82 -16.58 -9.09
CA ALA A 74 3.58 -16.86 -8.37
C ALA A 74 3.81 -16.91 -6.85
N GLU A 75 4.82 -17.65 -6.39
CA GLU A 75 5.23 -17.70 -4.97
C GLU A 75 5.54 -16.30 -4.41
N ILE A 76 6.31 -15.50 -5.15
CA ILE A 76 6.64 -14.13 -4.75
C ILE A 76 5.37 -13.28 -4.64
N THR A 77 4.44 -13.43 -5.58
CA THR A 77 3.20 -12.65 -5.61
C THR A 77 2.29 -13.01 -4.43
N GLU A 78 2.15 -14.29 -4.13
CA GLU A 78 1.41 -14.78 -2.97
C GLU A 78 2.04 -14.27 -1.66
N ARG A 79 3.35 -14.43 -1.50
CA ARG A 79 4.05 -13.98 -0.29
C ARG A 79 3.94 -12.47 -0.10
N LEU A 80 4.06 -11.67 -1.17
CA LEU A 80 3.86 -10.22 -1.12
C LEU A 80 2.43 -9.83 -0.72
N ALA A 81 1.42 -10.60 -1.12
CA ALA A 81 0.04 -10.37 -0.70
C ALA A 81 -0.12 -10.63 0.80
N THR A 82 0.39 -11.76 1.31
CA THR A 82 0.40 -12.07 2.74
C THR A 82 1.12 -10.99 3.55
N LEU A 83 2.32 -10.59 3.13
CA LEU A 83 3.11 -9.54 3.80
C LEU A 83 2.37 -8.19 3.81
N GLY A 84 1.66 -7.84 2.73
CA GLY A 84 0.86 -6.61 2.67
C GLY A 84 -0.33 -6.60 3.63
N THR A 85 -1.00 -7.75 3.78
CA THR A 85 -2.08 -7.94 4.76
C THR A 85 -1.53 -7.86 6.19
N THR A 86 -0.47 -8.61 6.49
CA THR A 86 0.19 -8.58 7.80
C THR A 86 0.64 -7.17 8.18
N PHE A 87 1.28 -6.45 7.26
CA PHE A 87 1.72 -5.07 7.50
C PHE A 87 0.56 -4.17 7.92
N SER A 88 -0.55 -4.21 7.17
CA SER A 88 -1.73 -3.37 7.44
C SER A 88 -2.40 -3.75 8.76
N GLN A 89 -2.52 -5.05 9.07
CA GLN A 89 -3.11 -5.53 10.32
C GLN A 89 -2.27 -5.15 11.53
N ASN A 90 -0.95 -5.24 11.43
CA ASN A 90 -0.02 -4.86 12.48
C ASN A 90 -0.12 -3.35 12.81
N VAL A 91 -0.16 -2.49 11.79
CA VAL A 91 -0.37 -1.05 12.00
C VAL A 91 -1.71 -0.77 12.68
N LEU A 92 -2.78 -1.44 12.23
CA LEU A 92 -4.11 -1.30 12.84
C LEU A 92 -4.13 -1.78 14.29
N ALA A 93 -3.43 -2.86 14.61
CA ALA A 93 -3.33 -3.38 15.99
C ALA A 93 -2.65 -2.36 16.93
N ASP A 94 -1.58 -1.70 16.47
CA ASP A 94 -0.94 -0.62 17.23
C ASP A 94 -1.87 0.59 17.39
N GLU A 95 -2.64 0.94 16.35
CA GLU A 95 -3.61 2.03 16.42
C GLU A 95 -4.75 1.78 17.39
N GLN A 96 -5.23 0.53 17.46
CA GLN A 96 -6.34 0.14 18.32
C GLN A 96 -5.94 -0.07 19.78
N SER A 97 -4.73 -0.60 20.02
CA SER A 97 -4.26 -0.94 21.36
C SER A 97 -3.77 0.28 22.14
N TYR A 98 -3.27 1.30 21.46
CA TYR A 98 -2.81 2.52 22.13
C TYR A 98 -3.98 3.45 22.51
N VAL A 99 -3.97 3.89 23.76
CA VAL A 99 -4.87 4.93 24.26
C VAL A 99 -4.11 5.88 25.17
N LEU A 100 -4.09 7.16 24.82
CA LEU A 100 -3.71 8.23 25.73
C LEU A 100 -4.96 8.78 26.42
N THR A 101 -5.16 8.42 27.68
CA THR A 101 -6.29 8.89 28.48
C THR A 101 -6.00 10.26 29.09
N LEU A 102 -6.85 11.25 28.80
CA LEU A 102 -6.85 12.57 29.42
C LEU A 102 -7.93 12.59 30.52
N LYS A 103 -7.53 12.98 31.72
CA LYS A 103 -8.28 12.87 32.97
C LYS A 103 -8.66 14.22 33.57
N THR A 104 -7.92 15.28 33.25
CA THR A 104 -8.10 16.62 33.85
C THR A 104 -8.36 17.68 32.79
N GLU A 105 -9.02 18.78 33.16
CA GLU A 105 -9.24 19.91 32.26
C GLU A 105 -7.94 20.53 31.76
N ASP A 106 -6.88 20.53 32.58
CA ASP A 106 -5.55 21.00 32.18
C ASP A 106 -4.93 20.15 31.05
N GLU A 107 -5.20 18.84 31.04
CA GLU A 107 -4.75 17.96 29.94
C GLU A 107 -5.53 18.19 28.64
N LEU A 108 -6.69 18.86 28.69
CA LEU A 108 -7.51 19.24 27.54
C LEU A 108 -7.19 20.65 27.02
N ALA A 109 -6.25 21.36 27.64
CA ALA A 109 -5.95 22.73 27.29
C ALA A 109 -5.58 22.88 25.80
N GLY A 110 -6.18 23.89 25.16
CA GLY A 110 -6.01 24.20 23.73
C GLY A 110 -6.87 23.35 22.78
N LEU A 111 -7.47 22.26 23.24
CA LEU A 111 -8.31 21.42 22.38
C LEU A 111 -9.64 22.13 22.05
N PRO A 112 -10.00 22.31 20.77
CA PRO A 112 -11.31 22.80 20.38
C PRO A 112 -12.39 21.76 20.68
N ASP A 113 -13.63 22.21 20.82
CA ASP A 113 -14.74 21.36 21.27
C ASP A 113 -14.90 20.09 20.44
N PHE A 114 -14.79 20.17 19.10
CA PHE A 114 -14.91 18.97 18.25
C PHE A 114 -13.88 17.87 18.59
N VAL A 115 -12.66 18.24 19.03
CA VAL A 115 -11.64 17.28 19.45
C VAL A 115 -11.97 16.70 20.82
N ARG A 116 -12.50 17.52 21.73
CA ARG A 116 -12.96 17.07 23.05
C ARG A 116 -14.12 16.09 22.91
N GLU A 117 -15.13 16.43 22.10
CA GLU A 117 -16.28 15.57 21.83
C GLU A 117 -15.85 14.24 21.20
N ALA A 118 -14.97 14.27 20.19
CA ALA A 118 -14.46 13.05 19.56
C ALA A 118 -13.65 12.18 20.53
N ALA A 119 -12.83 12.80 21.38
CA ALA A 119 -12.04 12.09 22.38
C ALA A 119 -12.92 11.51 23.50
N ARG A 120 -14.02 12.16 23.87
CA ARG A 120 -15.00 11.63 24.82
C ARG A 120 -15.73 10.42 24.23
N ALA A 121 -16.21 10.52 22.99
CA ALA A 121 -16.85 9.40 22.29
C ALA A 121 -15.89 8.19 22.18
N ALA A 122 -14.63 8.41 21.80
CA ALA A 122 -13.63 7.35 21.74
C ALA A 122 -13.36 6.70 23.11
N ALA A 123 -13.45 7.46 24.20
CA ALA A 123 -13.31 6.94 25.56
C ALA A 123 -14.53 6.08 25.96
N GLU A 124 -15.74 6.53 25.63
CA GLU A 124 -16.99 5.80 25.87
C GLU A 124 -17.03 4.46 25.14
N GLU A 125 -16.67 4.43 23.85
CA GLU A 125 -16.52 3.20 23.06
C GLU A 125 -15.56 2.19 23.70
N ARG A 126 -14.59 2.68 24.47
CA ARG A 126 -13.56 1.87 25.15
C ARG A 126 -13.88 1.60 26.62
N GLY A 127 -15.07 1.99 27.08
CA GLY A 127 -15.49 1.82 28.47
C GLY A 127 -14.75 2.71 29.48
N ILE A 128 -14.04 3.74 29.02
CA ILE A 128 -13.26 4.66 29.86
C ILE A 128 -14.18 5.83 30.28
N LYS A 129 -15.06 5.57 31.25
CA LYS A 129 -16.09 6.54 31.68
C LYS A 129 -15.52 7.85 32.22
N GLY A 130 -16.17 8.96 31.84
CA GLY A 130 -15.90 10.30 32.37
C GLY A 130 -14.53 10.87 32.00
N LYS A 131 -13.89 10.37 30.95
CA LYS A 131 -12.55 10.76 30.49
C LYS A 131 -12.55 10.96 28.98
N HIS A 132 -11.39 11.39 28.47
CA HIS A 132 -11.15 11.53 27.04
C HIS A 132 -10.05 10.56 26.61
N ALA A 133 -10.13 10.04 25.38
CA ALA A 133 -9.19 9.10 24.83
C ALA A 133 -8.67 9.61 23.48
N ILE A 134 -7.35 9.78 23.40
CA ILE A 134 -6.65 10.03 22.14
C ILE A 134 -6.08 8.70 21.65
N THR A 135 -6.44 8.32 20.42
CA THR A 135 -5.95 7.11 19.75
C THR A 135 -4.88 7.47 18.73
N LEU A 136 -4.24 6.50 18.10
CA LEU A 136 -3.28 6.77 17.03
C LEU A 136 -3.90 6.84 15.65
N GLN A 137 -5.23 6.71 15.52
CA GLN A 137 -5.91 6.95 14.24
C GLN A 137 -5.70 8.41 13.83
N ARG A 138 -5.44 8.65 12.53
CA ARG A 138 -5.13 10.01 12.03
C ARG A 138 -6.16 11.06 12.43
N SER A 139 -7.45 10.72 12.38
CA SER A 139 -8.56 11.60 12.77
C SER A 139 -8.56 11.98 14.26
N SER A 140 -7.88 11.23 15.13
CA SER A 140 -7.76 11.52 16.56
C SER A 140 -6.45 12.23 16.89
N VAL A 141 -5.33 11.66 16.45
CA VAL A 141 -3.99 12.13 16.86
C VAL A 141 -3.56 13.41 16.16
N GLU A 142 -3.90 13.64 14.89
CA GLU A 142 -3.46 14.84 14.18
C GLU A 142 -4.11 16.11 14.76
N PRO A 143 -5.44 16.17 14.97
CA PRO A 143 -6.04 17.33 15.65
C PRO A 143 -5.50 17.51 17.07
N PHE A 144 -5.27 16.43 17.81
CA PHE A 144 -4.68 16.52 19.15
C PHE A 144 -3.28 17.15 19.11
N LEU A 145 -2.40 16.71 18.20
CA LEU A 145 -1.07 17.26 18.02
C LEU A 145 -1.10 18.72 17.53
N GLN A 146 -2.09 19.07 16.72
CA GLN A 146 -2.26 20.42 16.18
C GLN A 146 -2.71 21.43 17.25
N PHE A 147 -3.66 21.05 18.11
CA PHE A 147 -4.35 22.01 18.98
C PHE A 147 -3.95 21.93 20.45
N SER A 148 -3.51 20.78 20.96
CA SER A 148 -3.19 20.63 22.38
C SER A 148 -2.08 21.61 22.78
N SER A 149 -2.26 22.36 23.87
CA SER A 149 -1.21 23.22 24.42
C SER A 149 -0.17 22.42 25.22
N ARG A 150 -0.51 21.20 25.66
CA ARG A 150 0.31 20.33 26.51
C ARG A 150 1.44 19.62 25.75
N ARG A 151 2.63 20.22 25.75
CA ARG A 151 3.83 19.70 25.06
C ARG A 151 4.17 18.27 25.46
N ASP A 152 4.10 17.95 26.75
CA ASP A 152 4.41 16.63 27.30
C ASP A 152 3.47 15.55 26.75
N LEU A 153 2.19 15.87 26.58
CA LEU A 153 1.20 14.95 26.02
C LEU A 153 1.32 14.85 24.50
N ARG A 154 1.59 15.96 23.80
CA ARG A 154 1.92 15.93 22.37
C ARG A 154 3.13 15.05 22.10
N GLU A 155 4.16 15.14 22.92
CA GLU A 155 5.36 14.30 22.79
C GLU A 155 5.03 12.81 22.97
N LYS A 156 4.26 12.45 24.00
CA LYS A 156 3.80 11.06 24.21
C LYS A 156 3.02 10.53 23.02
N ALA A 157 2.02 11.29 22.55
CA ALA A 157 1.19 10.90 21.41
C ALA A 157 2.01 10.79 20.11
N PHE A 158 2.90 11.74 19.84
CA PHE A 158 3.73 11.74 18.64
C PHE A 158 4.71 10.56 18.62
N ARG A 159 5.39 10.27 19.74
CA ARG A 159 6.30 9.12 19.83
C ARG A 159 5.55 7.81 19.57
N ALA A 160 4.39 7.62 20.20
CA ALA A 160 3.56 6.44 19.94
C ALA A 160 3.10 6.36 18.48
N TRP A 161 2.71 7.49 17.88
CA TRP A 161 2.24 7.56 16.50
C TRP A 161 3.34 7.22 15.47
N GLN A 162 4.57 7.68 15.72
CA GLN A 162 5.72 7.42 14.86
C GLN A 162 6.21 5.97 14.97
N SER A 163 6.10 5.35 16.15
CA SER A 163 6.59 3.99 16.41
C SER A 163 5.64 2.87 15.97
N ARG A 164 4.48 3.17 15.37
CA ARG A 164 3.57 2.14 14.85
C ARG A 164 4.27 1.23 13.83
N GLY A 165 4.22 -0.07 14.08
CA GLY A 165 4.91 -1.08 13.30
C GLY A 165 6.41 -1.20 13.62
N ASP A 166 6.92 -0.54 14.66
CA ASP A 166 8.35 -0.52 15.02
C ASP A 166 8.57 -0.65 16.54
N ASN A 167 7.74 -1.47 17.21
CA ASN A 167 7.74 -1.61 18.67
C ASN A 167 8.52 -2.84 19.20
N ASN A 168 9.14 -3.64 18.32
CA ASN A 168 9.80 -4.92 18.67
C ASN A 168 8.87 -5.92 19.38
N ASP A 169 7.58 -5.87 19.06
CA ASP A 169 6.54 -6.74 19.60
C ASP A 169 5.87 -7.56 18.46
N LYS A 170 4.68 -8.11 18.75
CA LYS A 170 3.91 -8.91 17.80
C LYS A 170 3.43 -8.13 16.56
N SER A 171 3.36 -6.80 16.63
CA SER A 171 2.98 -5.92 15.52
C SER A 171 4.19 -5.29 14.83
N ASP A 172 5.41 -5.74 15.13
CA ASP A 172 6.61 -5.27 14.46
C ASP A 172 6.61 -5.59 12.95
N ASN A 173 6.90 -4.58 12.13
CA ASN A 173 6.89 -4.68 10.68
C ASN A 173 8.28 -4.66 10.04
N LYS A 174 9.38 -4.53 10.80
CA LYS A 174 10.73 -4.41 10.21
C LYS A 174 11.08 -5.59 9.33
N ALA A 175 10.86 -6.81 9.82
CA ALA A 175 11.12 -8.04 9.08
C ALA A 175 10.22 -8.15 7.83
N ALA A 176 8.93 -7.83 7.97
CA ALA A 176 7.97 -7.85 6.86
C ALA A 176 8.33 -6.85 5.74
N ILE A 177 8.79 -5.65 6.12
CA ILE A 177 9.28 -4.63 5.18
C ILE A 177 10.53 -5.13 4.45
N ALA A 178 11.52 -5.65 5.19
CA ALA A 178 12.78 -6.13 4.62
C ALA A 178 12.52 -7.25 3.59
N GLU A 179 11.66 -8.22 3.94
CA GLU A 179 11.26 -9.29 3.04
C GLU A 179 10.50 -8.75 1.80
N THR A 180 9.57 -7.80 2.01
CA THR A 180 8.83 -7.16 0.93
C THR A 180 9.75 -6.48 -0.07
N VAL A 181 10.76 -5.73 0.40
CA VAL A 181 11.73 -5.05 -0.48
C VAL A 181 12.57 -6.07 -1.25
N ARG A 182 13.05 -7.13 -0.59
CA ARG A 182 13.82 -8.21 -1.23
C ARG A 182 13.00 -8.89 -2.34
N LEU A 183 11.77 -9.29 -2.04
CA LEU A 183 10.86 -9.96 -2.98
C LEU A 183 10.45 -9.05 -4.14
N ARG A 184 10.24 -7.76 -3.90
CA ARG A 184 9.99 -6.77 -4.98
C ARG A 184 11.19 -6.62 -5.91
N ALA A 185 12.40 -6.63 -5.39
CA ALA A 185 13.61 -6.61 -6.20
C ALA A 185 13.78 -7.89 -7.03
N GLU A 186 13.54 -9.05 -6.42
CA GLU A 186 13.57 -10.36 -7.08
C GLU A 186 12.54 -10.44 -8.23
N ARG A 187 11.28 -10.04 -7.96
CA ARG A 187 10.22 -9.96 -8.96
C ARG A 187 10.61 -9.10 -10.16
N ALA A 188 11.21 -7.93 -9.91
CA ALA A 188 11.63 -7.03 -10.98
C ALA A 188 12.69 -7.67 -11.87
N LYS A 189 13.69 -8.32 -11.28
CA LYS A 189 14.75 -9.04 -12.01
C LYS A 189 14.19 -10.20 -12.84
N LEU A 190 13.29 -11.01 -12.27
CA LEU A 190 12.62 -12.10 -13.00
C LEU A 190 11.90 -11.59 -14.25
N LEU A 191 11.28 -10.40 -14.16
CA LEU A 191 10.56 -9.77 -15.26
C LEU A 191 11.45 -8.92 -16.20
N GLY A 192 12.78 -8.96 -16.03
CA GLY A 192 13.73 -8.25 -16.88
C GLY A 192 13.91 -6.76 -16.58
N TYR A 193 13.50 -6.28 -15.41
CA TYR A 193 13.65 -4.87 -15.00
C TYR A 193 14.85 -4.68 -14.06
N LYS A 194 15.51 -3.52 -14.20
CA LYS A 194 16.65 -3.11 -13.35
C LYS A 194 16.28 -3.02 -11.86
N THR A 195 15.13 -2.43 -11.55
CA THR A 195 14.62 -2.31 -10.17
C THR A 195 13.09 -2.41 -10.15
N PHE A 196 12.53 -2.61 -8.95
CA PHE A 196 11.07 -2.58 -8.78
C PHE A 196 10.44 -1.25 -9.20
N ALA A 197 11.17 -0.13 -9.07
CA ALA A 197 10.68 1.17 -9.52
C ALA A 197 10.52 1.22 -11.06
N HIS A 198 11.47 0.66 -11.81
CA HIS A 198 11.34 0.52 -13.26
C HIS A 198 10.13 -0.34 -13.63
N TYR A 199 9.96 -1.48 -12.96
CA TYR A 199 8.76 -2.31 -13.14
C TYR A 199 7.47 -1.56 -12.81
N ARG A 200 7.43 -0.79 -11.72
CA ARG A 200 6.22 -0.09 -11.27
C ARG A 200 5.82 1.06 -12.19
N LEU A 201 6.81 1.74 -12.80
CA LEU A 201 6.62 2.96 -13.59
C LEU A 201 6.47 2.73 -15.08
N ASP A 202 6.87 1.57 -15.60
CA ASP A 202 6.75 1.20 -17.02
C ASP A 202 5.31 1.39 -17.58
N ASP A 203 4.28 1.07 -16.78
CA ASP A 203 2.87 1.30 -17.13
C ASP A 203 2.27 2.59 -16.52
N ALA A 204 3.11 3.45 -15.92
CA ALA A 204 2.70 4.76 -15.43
C ALA A 204 3.03 5.86 -16.45
N MET A 205 2.44 7.05 -16.29
CA MET A 205 2.74 8.20 -17.16
C MET A 205 4.20 8.64 -17.08
N ALA A 206 4.82 8.55 -15.90
CA ALA A 206 6.21 8.94 -15.71
C ALA A 206 7.22 8.01 -16.40
N LYS A 207 6.84 6.77 -16.74
CA LYS A 207 7.63 5.73 -17.44
C LYS A 207 8.87 5.22 -16.71
N THR A 208 9.68 6.10 -16.12
CA THR A 208 10.97 5.76 -15.52
C THR A 208 11.15 6.41 -14.15
N PRO A 209 11.92 5.80 -13.23
CA PRO A 209 12.23 6.41 -11.94
C PRO A 209 13.05 7.70 -12.08
N GLU A 210 13.81 7.87 -13.15
CA GLU A 210 14.58 9.08 -13.45
C GLU A 210 13.66 10.27 -13.71
N ASN A 211 12.57 10.09 -14.47
CA ASN A 211 11.58 11.14 -14.71
C ASN A 211 10.88 11.57 -13.41
N VAL A 212 10.56 10.60 -12.53
CA VAL A 212 10.01 10.87 -11.21
C VAL A 212 11.02 11.66 -10.36
N ARG A 213 12.29 11.24 -10.35
CA ARG A 213 13.36 11.91 -9.62
C ARG A 213 13.53 13.36 -10.08
N GLY A 214 13.60 13.58 -11.38
CA GLY A 214 13.74 14.91 -11.97
C GLY A 214 12.58 15.85 -11.61
N LEU A 215 11.34 15.35 -11.55
CA LEU A 215 10.21 16.15 -11.08
C LEU A 215 10.33 16.48 -9.58
N LEU A 216 10.63 15.49 -8.74
CA LEU A 216 10.76 15.70 -7.29
C LEU A 216 11.89 16.68 -6.96
N GLU A 217 13.02 16.63 -7.66
CA GLU A 217 14.15 17.54 -7.44
C GLU A 217 13.83 18.98 -7.84
N LYS A 218 13.07 19.18 -8.93
CA LYS A 218 12.57 20.50 -9.35
C LYS A 218 11.66 21.15 -8.31
N VAL A 219 10.87 20.36 -7.58
CA VAL A 219 10.00 20.83 -6.50
C VAL A 219 10.76 20.99 -5.18
N TRP A 220 11.70 20.09 -4.90
CA TRP A 220 12.48 20.09 -3.66
C TRP A 220 13.38 21.31 -3.53
N ALA A 221 14.09 21.68 -4.61
CA ALA A 221 15.00 22.82 -4.60
C ALA A 221 14.36 24.15 -4.13
N PRO A 222 13.20 24.58 -4.65
CA PRO A 222 12.51 25.77 -4.15
C PRO A 222 11.88 25.57 -2.77
N ALA A 223 11.37 24.37 -2.45
CA ALA A 223 10.77 24.10 -1.14
C ALA A 223 11.77 24.27 0.01
N ARG A 224 13.04 23.86 -0.19
CA ARG A 224 14.12 24.01 0.81
C ARG A 224 14.59 25.46 1.00
N LYS A 225 14.37 26.33 0.01
CA LYS A 225 14.77 27.74 0.08
C LYS A 225 13.77 28.61 0.85
N ARG A 226 12.56 28.10 1.09
CA ARG A 226 11.51 28.75 1.88
C ARG A 226 11.57 28.25 3.31
#